data_AF-A0A2W6T8F5-F1
#
_entry.id   AF-A0A2W6T8F5-F1
#
_cell.length_a   1.000
_cell.length_b   1.000
_cell.length_c   1.000
_cell.angle_alpha   90.00
_cell.angle_beta   90.00
_cell.angle_gamma   90.00
#
_symmetry.space_group_name_H-M   'P 1'
#
loop_
_entity.id
_entity.type
_entity.pdbx_description
1 polymer ?
#
loop_
_entity_poly.entity_id
_entity_poly.type
_entity_poly.pdbx_seq_one_letter_code
_entity_poly.pdbx_strand_id
1 'polypeptide(L)' 'MDPETLRAAAKLARMRAERGGGSAAREDGMARLGAARALNQLAADLDVTADEFDRPAKKRSRHNPS' A
#
# COMPACT_ATOMS: atom_id res chain seq x y z
N MET A 1 -6.31 -12.02 0.73
CA MET A 1 -5.17 -11.41 1.43
C MET A 1 -5.76 -10.70 2.63
N ASP A 2 -5.28 -10.99 3.82
CA ASP A 2 -5.76 -10.39 5.06
C ASP A 2 -5.11 -9.00 5.30
N PRO A 3 -5.68 -8.16 6.19
CA PRO A 3 -5.18 -6.82 6.50
C PRO A 3 -3.74 -6.81 7.03
N GLU A 4 -3.34 -7.83 7.78
CA GLU A 4 -1.99 -7.93 8.34
C GLU A 4 -0.97 -8.15 7.22
N THR A 5 -1.29 -9.01 6.26
CA THR A 5 -0.48 -9.23 5.07
C THR A 5 -0.35 -7.96 4.21
N LEU A 6 -1.43 -7.18 4.07
CA LEU A 6 -1.40 -5.89 3.35
C LEU A 6 -0.50 -4.87 4.05
N ARG A 7 -0.60 -4.75 5.38
CA ARG A 7 0.26 -3.87 6.20
C ARG A 7 1.74 -4.30 6.13
N ALA A 8 2.01 -5.61 6.13
CA ALA A 8 3.35 -6.14 5.97
C ALA A 8 3.94 -5.79 4.59
N ALA A 9 3.14 -5.90 3.52
CA ALA A 9 3.53 -5.48 2.18
C ALA A 9 3.80 -3.97 2.09
N ALA A 10 2.97 -3.14 2.72
CA ALA A 10 3.19 -1.69 2.80
C ALA A 10 4.51 -1.34 3.49
N LYS A 11 4.84 -2.02 4.60
CA LYS A 11 6.13 -1.87 5.29
C LYS A 11 7.30 -2.27 4.40
N LEU A 12 7.18 -3.36 3.64
CA LEU A 12 8.22 -3.80 2.70
C LEU A 12 8.43 -2.80 1.56
N ALA A 13 7.37 -2.17 1.06
CA ALA A 13 7.45 -1.13 0.04
C ALA A 13 8.18 0.11 0.56
N ARG A 14 7.83 0.60 1.77
CA ARG A 14 8.54 1.71 2.45
C ARG A 14 10.03 1.42 2.62
N MET A 15 10.39 0.25 3.16
CA MET A 15 11.79 -0.14 3.34
C MET A 15 12.57 -0.22 2.02
N ARG A 16 11.90 -0.53 0.90
CA ARG A 16 12.51 -0.53 -0.44
C ARG A 16 12.67 0.87 -1.00
N ALA A 17 11.71 1.76 -0.73
CA ALA A 17 11.79 3.17 -1.12
C ALA A 17 12.98 3.86 -0.42
N GLU A 18 13.17 3.61 0.88
CA GLU A 18 14.26 4.15 1.69
C GLU A 18 15.64 3.64 1.25
N ARG A 19 15.74 2.35 0.93
CA ARG A 19 16.98 1.76 0.38
C ARG A 19 17.25 2.23 -1.06
N GLY A 20 16.24 2.80 -1.72
CA GLY A 20 16.33 3.40 -3.04
C GLY A 20 16.59 2.39 -4.14
N GLY A 21 15.84 1.28 -4.15
CA GLY A 21 15.89 0.24 -5.19
C GLY A 21 17.16 -0.61 -5.10
N GLY A 22 17.02 -1.88 -4.74
CA GLY A 22 18.17 -2.77 -4.53
C GLY A 22 19.12 -2.86 -5.73
N SER A 23 20.42 -2.74 -5.45
CA SER A 23 21.57 -3.28 -6.18
C SER A 23 21.83 -2.90 -7.65
N ALA A 24 21.13 -1.94 -8.25
CA ALA A 24 21.51 -1.44 -9.57
C ALA A 24 22.20 -0.06 -9.46
N ALA A 25 23.51 -0.07 -9.26
CA ALA A 25 24.39 1.10 -9.29
C ALA A 25 24.48 1.78 -10.68
N ARG A 26 23.40 1.81 -11.46
CA ARG A 26 23.33 2.34 -12.84
C ARG A 26 22.06 3.11 -13.18
N GLU A 27 21.08 3.25 -12.28
CA GLU A 27 19.92 4.09 -12.56
C GLU A 27 20.19 5.55 -12.21
N ASP A 28 19.84 6.45 -13.13
CA ASP A 28 19.93 7.90 -12.93
C ASP A 28 19.08 8.35 -11.73
N GLY A 29 19.45 9.47 -11.10
CA GLY A 29 18.81 9.98 -9.90
C GLY A 29 17.31 10.20 -10.06
N MET A 30 16.83 10.57 -11.25
CA MET A 30 15.40 10.72 -11.51
C MET A 30 14.65 9.38 -11.52
N ALA A 31 15.23 8.33 -12.09
CA ALA A 31 14.64 7.00 -12.07
C ALA A 31 14.50 6.48 -10.65
N ARG A 32 15.55 6.68 -9.82
CA ARG A 32 15.53 6.32 -8.39
C ARG A 32 14.46 7.09 -7.60
N LEU A 33 14.32 8.39 -7.85
CA LEU A 33 13.26 9.21 -7.24
C LEU A 33 11.87 8.75 -7.68
N GLY A 34 11.69 8.42 -8.96
CA GLY A 34 10.45 7.86 -9.49
C GLY A 34 10.08 6.54 -8.83
N ALA A 35 11.04 5.62 -8.72
CA ALA A 35 10.84 4.33 -8.05
C ALA A 35 10.49 4.49 -6.56
N ALA A 36 11.20 5.38 -5.85
CA ALA A 36 10.90 5.67 -4.44
C ALA A 36 9.49 6.25 -4.27
N ARG A 37 9.07 7.16 -5.16
CA ARG A 37 7.71 7.73 -5.15
C ARG A 37 6.65 6.66 -5.41
N ALA A 38 6.87 5.79 -6.40
CA ALA A 38 5.93 4.71 -6.73
C ALA A 38 5.77 3.71 -5.56
N LEU A 39 6.88 3.35 -4.90
CA LEU A 39 6.84 2.47 -3.73
C LEU A 39 6.12 3.11 -2.53
N ASN A 40 6.28 4.41 -2.32
CA ASN A 40 5.55 5.13 -1.28
C ASN A 40 4.05 5.21 -1.58
N GLN A 41 3.67 5.44 -2.84
CA GLN A 41 2.26 5.43 -3.24
C GLN A 41 1.65 4.04 -3.04
N LEU A 42 2.35 2.98 -3.46
CA LEU A 42 1.91 1.60 -3.25
C LEU A 42 1.71 1.29 -1.76
N ALA A 43 2.62 1.74 -0.89
CA ALA A 43 2.46 1.55 0.55
C ALA A 43 1.19 2.23 1.08
N ALA A 44 0.89 3.45 0.63
CA ALA A 44 -0.33 4.17 1.03
C ALA A 44 -1.59 3.45 0.54
N ASP A 45 -1.62 2.99 -0.70
CA ASP A 45 -2.76 2.28 -1.27
C ASP A 45 -3.04 0.96 -0.52
N LEU A 46 -1.98 0.25 -0.12
CA LEU A 46 -2.07 -0.97 0.69
C LEU A 46 -2.61 -0.69 2.10
N ASP A 47 -2.17 0.38 2.76
CA ASP A 47 -2.68 0.78 4.07
C ASP A 47 -4.18 1.13 3.99
N VAL A 48 -4.60 1.94 2.99
CA VAL A 48 -6.02 2.26 2.76
C VAL A 48 -6.84 1.00 2.50
N THR A 49 -6.30 0.09 1.70
CA THR A 49 -6.98 -1.19 1.42
C THR A 49 -7.15 -2.00 2.70
N ALA A 50 -6.12 -2.10 3.54
CA ALA A 50 -6.19 -2.81 4.81
C ALA A 50 -7.25 -2.21 5.75
N ASP A 51 -7.35 -0.88 5.80
CA ASP A 51 -8.34 -0.18 6.61
C ASP A 51 -9.78 -0.43 6.11
N GLU A 52 -10.00 -0.56 4.81
CA GLU A 52 -11.31 -0.95 4.26
C GLU A 52 -11.68 -2.40 4.58
N PHE A 53 -10.71 -3.32 4.67
CA PHE A 53 -10.97 -4.68 5.16
C PHE A 53 -11.32 -4.73 6.65
N ASP A 54 -10.68 -3.88 7.47
CA ASP A 54 -10.96 -3.77 8.91
C ASP A 54 -12.28 -3.04 9.20
N ARG A 55 -12.83 -2.33 8.20
CA ARG A 55 -14.08 -1.60 8.35
C ARG A 55 -15.23 -2.58 8.61
N PRO A 56 -15.87 -2.56 9.79
CA PRO A 56 -17.04 -3.40 10.03
C PRO A 56 -18.09 -3.05 8.99
N ALA A 57 -18.72 -4.07 8.39
CA ALA A 57 -19.74 -3.96 7.34
C ALA A 57 -20.99 -3.19 7.85
N LYS A 58 -20.86 -1.89 8.07
CA LYS A 58 -21.93 -1.03 8.55
C LYS A 58 -22.69 -0.56 7.31
N LYS A 59 -23.85 -1.19 7.11
CA LYS A 59 -24.99 -0.79 6.25
C LYS A 59 -25.07 -1.42 4.86
N ARG A 60 -25.54 -2.68 4.80
CA ARG A 60 -26.59 -3.08 3.85
C ARG A 60 -27.77 -3.75 4.59
N SER A 61 -28.22 -3.17 5.70
CA SER A 61 -29.64 -3.28 6.05
C SER A 61 -30.38 -2.34 5.09
N ARG A 62 -30.71 -2.85 3.90
CA ARG A 62 -31.74 -2.26 3.08
C ARG A 62 -33.04 -2.55 3.83
N HIS A 63 -33.56 -1.50 4.44
CA HIS A 63 -34.93 -1.36 4.90
C HIS A 63 -35.88 -2.09 3.94
N ASN A 64 -36.54 -3.13 4.44
CA ASN A 64 -37.60 -3.84 3.73
C ASN A 64 -38.91 -3.18 4.16
N PRO A 65 -39.57 -2.34 3.34
CA PRO A 65 -40.90 -1.88 3.68
C PRO A 65 -41.86 -3.06 3.51
N SER A 66 -42.66 -3.28 4.56
CA SER A 66 -43.78 -4.23 4.59
C SER A 66 -44.93 -3.74 3.72
#